data_AF-A0A376LJD1-F1
#
_entry.id   AF-A0A376LJD1-F1
#
_cell.length_a   1.000
_cell.length_b   1.000
_cell.length_c   1.000
_cell.angle_alpha   90.00
_cell.angle_beta   90.00
_cell.angle_gamma   90.00
#
_symmetry.space_group_name_H-M   'P 1'
#
loop_
_entity.id
_entity.type
_entity.pdbx_description
1 polymer ?
#
loop_
_entity_poly.entity_id
_entity_poly.type
_entity_poly.pdbx_seq_one_letter_code
_entity_poly.pdbx_strand_id
1 'polypeptide(L)'
;MQERHTEQDYRALLIADTPIIDVRAPIEFEQGAMPAAINLPLMNNDERAAVGTCYKQQGSDAALALGHKLVAGEIRQQRIDAWRAACLQNPQGILCCARGGQRSHIVQSWLHAAGIDYPLVDGGYKALRQTAIQATIELAQKPIVLIGGCTGSGKTLLVQQQPNGVDLEGWRVIAVRRLVAPYNHNLARRVLKTCWLPKC
;
A
#
# COMPACT_ATOMS: atom_id res chain seq x y z
N MET A 1 -21.57 9.09 8.96
CA MET A 1 -20.67 10.16 8.48
C MET A 1 -19.29 9.51 8.37
N GLN A 2 -18.85 9.14 7.17
CA GLN A 2 -17.52 8.54 7.00
C GLN A 2 -16.47 9.63 7.22
N GLU A 3 -15.61 9.44 8.22
CA GLU A 3 -14.46 10.31 8.44
C GLU A 3 -13.57 10.25 7.20
N ARG A 4 -13.44 11.39 6.52
CA ARG A 4 -12.59 11.51 5.33
C ARG A 4 -11.14 11.47 5.79
N HIS A 5 -10.38 10.50 5.34
CA HIS A 5 -8.96 10.42 5.66
C HIS A 5 -8.19 11.55 4.96
N THR A 6 -7.35 12.23 5.72
CA THR A 6 -6.44 13.30 5.27
C THR A 6 -5.09 12.74 4.82
N GLU A 7 -4.27 13.56 4.16
CA GLU A 7 -2.90 13.15 3.80
C GLU A 7 -2.06 12.78 5.03
N GLN A 8 -2.29 13.45 6.16
CA GLN A 8 -1.61 13.17 7.41
C GLN A 8 -1.96 11.76 7.93
N ASP A 9 -3.21 11.33 7.75
CA ASP A 9 -3.65 9.99 8.12
C ASP A 9 -2.95 8.92 7.28
N TYR A 10 -2.78 9.16 5.97
CA TYR A 10 -2.05 8.24 5.10
C TYR A 10 -0.58 8.13 5.45
N ARG A 11 0.07 9.25 5.83
CA ARG A 11 1.45 9.19 6.33
C ARG A 11 1.54 8.37 7.60
N ALA A 12 0.61 8.56 8.54
CA ALA A 12 0.57 7.79 9.78
C ALA A 12 0.39 6.28 9.51
N LEU A 13 -0.52 5.91 8.61
CA LEU A 13 -0.74 4.51 8.21
C LEU A 13 0.52 3.87 7.62
N LEU A 14 1.20 4.59 6.71
CA LEU A 14 2.44 4.13 6.06
C LEU A 14 3.60 4.01 7.06
N ILE A 15 3.70 4.95 8.01
CA ILE A 15 4.71 4.93 9.07
C ILE A 15 4.43 3.79 10.05
N ALA A 16 3.18 3.49 10.36
CA ALA A 16 2.83 2.44 11.31
C ALA A 16 2.91 1.02 10.71
N ASP A 17 3.28 0.87 9.42
CA ASP A 17 3.19 -0.41 8.69
C ASP A 17 1.80 -1.05 8.86
N THR A 18 0.75 -0.22 8.83
CA THR A 18 -0.63 -0.68 9.06
C THR A 18 -1.00 -1.73 8.00
N PRO A 19 -1.56 -2.90 8.37
CA PRO A 19 -1.95 -3.91 7.40
C PRO A 19 -2.96 -3.38 6.39
N ILE A 20 -2.69 -3.54 5.10
CA ILE A 20 -3.58 -3.09 4.02
C ILE A 20 -4.14 -4.30 3.30
N ILE A 21 -5.45 -4.49 3.31
CA ILE A 21 -6.10 -5.50 2.47
C ILE A 21 -6.34 -4.87 1.09
N ASP A 22 -5.52 -5.26 0.12
CA ASP A 22 -5.60 -4.78 -1.25
C ASP A 22 -6.53 -5.68 -2.08
N VAL A 23 -7.67 -5.12 -2.48
CA VAL A 23 -8.72 -5.84 -3.24
C VAL A 23 -8.58 -5.71 -4.75
N ARG A 24 -7.46 -5.15 -5.23
CA ARG A 24 -7.15 -5.11 -6.66
C ARG A 24 -6.86 -6.50 -7.21
N ALA A 25 -6.92 -6.64 -8.54
CA ALA A 25 -6.56 -7.89 -9.20
C ALA A 25 -5.06 -8.19 -8.99
N PRO A 26 -4.65 -9.47 -9.00
CA PRO A 26 -3.25 -9.85 -8.77
C PRO A 26 -2.25 -9.11 -9.68
N ILE A 27 -2.58 -8.92 -10.96
CA ILE A 27 -1.72 -8.20 -11.90
C ILE A 27 -1.48 -6.73 -11.50
N GLU A 28 -2.47 -6.07 -10.89
CA GLU A 28 -2.32 -4.69 -10.40
C GLU A 28 -1.46 -4.64 -9.14
N PHE A 29 -1.52 -5.68 -8.30
CA PHE A 29 -0.73 -5.80 -7.08
C PHE A 29 0.74 -6.09 -7.40
N GLU A 30 1.01 -7.01 -8.33
CA GLU A 30 2.35 -7.35 -8.81
C GLU A 30 3.07 -6.17 -9.48
N GLN A 31 2.33 -5.30 -10.17
CA GLN A 31 2.87 -4.06 -10.75
C GLN A 31 3.31 -3.04 -9.68
N GLY A 32 2.78 -3.14 -8.46
CA GLY A 32 3.14 -2.27 -7.36
C GLY A 32 2.12 -2.36 -6.23
N ALA A 33 2.62 -2.61 -5.03
CA ALA A 33 1.85 -2.73 -3.80
C ALA A 33 2.51 -1.95 -2.66
N MET A 34 1.72 -1.61 -1.64
CA MET A 34 2.29 -1.06 -0.41
C MET A 34 2.98 -2.18 0.39
N PRO A 35 4.06 -1.90 1.13
CA PRO A 35 4.86 -2.95 1.75
C PRO A 35 4.12 -3.81 2.80
N ALA A 36 3.15 -3.21 3.50
CA ALA A 36 2.30 -3.90 4.48
C ALA A 36 0.99 -4.44 3.85
N ALA A 37 0.89 -4.46 2.52
CA ALA A 37 -0.33 -4.89 1.85
C ALA A 37 -0.38 -6.41 1.62
N ILE A 38 -1.57 -6.98 1.82
CA ILE A 38 -1.92 -8.37 1.51
C ILE A 38 -2.94 -8.32 0.38
N ASN A 39 -2.69 -9.05 -0.71
CA ASN A 39 -3.62 -9.09 -1.83
C ASN A 39 -4.74 -10.10 -1.58
N LEU A 40 -5.98 -9.62 -1.48
CA LEU A 40 -7.19 -10.44 -1.46
C LEU A 40 -8.16 -9.90 -2.51
N PRO A 41 -8.02 -10.33 -3.77
CA PRO A 41 -8.65 -9.68 -4.90
C PRO A 41 -10.17 -9.80 -4.88
N LEU A 42 -10.88 -8.70 -5.16
CA LEU A 42 -12.30 -8.75 -5.48
C LEU A 42 -12.55 -9.50 -6.78
N MET A 43 -11.61 -9.45 -7.73
CA MET A 43 -11.68 -10.10 -9.04
C MET A 43 -10.30 -10.60 -9.46
N ASN A 44 -10.25 -11.77 -10.11
CA ASN A 44 -9.03 -12.24 -10.76
C ASN A 44 -8.70 -11.41 -12.02
N ASN A 45 -7.58 -11.70 -12.69
CA ASN A 45 -7.11 -10.93 -13.84
C ASN A 45 -8.11 -10.96 -15.02
N ASP A 46 -8.73 -12.11 -15.29
CA ASP A 46 -9.65 -12.28 -16.41
C ASP A 46 -11.01 -11.60 -16.14
N GLU A 47 -11.56 -11.80 -14.94
CA GLU A 47 -12.77 -11.12 -14.46
C GLU A 47 -12.58 -9.59 -14.50
N ARG A 48 -11.41 -9.12 -14.04
CA ARG A 48 -11.01 -7.70 -14.06
C ARG A 48 -10.98 -7.16 -15.48
N ALA A 49 -10.43 -7.91 -16.44
CA ALA A 49 -10.35 -7.52 -17.84
C ALA A 49 -11.74 -7.49 -18.51
N ALA A 50 -12.58 -8.48 -18.23
CA ALA A 50 -13.95 -8.56 -18.73
C ALA A 50 -14.80 -7.37 -18.23
N VAL A 51 -14.79 -7.12 -16.92
CA VAL A 51 -15.51 -5.99 -16.31
C VAL A 51 -14.95 -4.66 -16.80
N GLY A 52 -13.62 -4.54 -16.94
CA GLY A 52 -12.98 -3.33 -17.47
C GLY A 52 -13.38 -3.04 -18.92
N THR A 53 -13.53 -4.08 -19.74
CA THR A 53 -13.98 -3.97 -21.13
C THR A 53 -15.46 -3.56 -21.19
N CYS A 54 -16.30 -4.24 -20.41
CA CYS A 54 -17.72 -3.91 -20.29
C CYS A 54 -17.94 -2.46 -19.83
N TYR A 55 -17.17 -1.99 -18.85
CA TYR A 55 -17.24 -0.61 -18.38
C TYR A 55 -16.97 0.40 -19.49
N LYS A 56 -15.93 0.16 -20.33
CA LYS A 56 -15.59 1.04 -21.44
C LYS A 56 -16.64 1.04 -22.55
N GLN A 57 -17.27 -0.10 -22.81
CA GLN A 57 -18.19 -0.28 -23.93
C GLN A 57 -19.65 0.06 -23.57
N GLN A 58 -20.07 -0.26 -22.35
CA GLN A 58 -21.47 -0.29 -21.94
C GLN A 58 -21.74 0.54 -20.67
N GLY A 59 -20.71 1.13 -20.07
CA GLY A 59 -20.84 2.01 -18.91
C GLY A 59 -20.83 1.29 -17.56
N SER A 60 -21.02 2.09 -16.51
CA SER A 60 -20.86 1.65 -15.10
C SER A 60 -21.87 0.57 -14.70
N ASP A 61 -23.15 0.74 -15.03
CA ASP A 61 -24.21 -0.16 -14.55
C ASP A 61 -24.09 -1.56 -15.16
N ALA A 62 -23.77 -1.63 -16.46
CA ALA A 62 -23.52 -2.90 -17.13
C ALA A 62 -22.30 -3.63 -16.54
N ALA A 63 -21.21 -2.89 -16.26
CA ALA A 63 -20.02 -3.45 -15.65
C ALA A 63 -20.27 -3.95 -14.22
N LEU A 64 -21.08 -3.21 -13.44
CA LEU A 64 -21.48 -3.62 -12.10
C LEU A 64 -22.33 -4.90 -12.14
N ALA A 65 -23.31 -4.96 -13.04
CA ALA A 65 -24.14 -6.15 -13.24
C ALA A 65 -23.30 -7.36 -13.67
N LEU A 66 -22.33 -7.17 -14.58
CA LEU A 66 -21.39 -8.22 -14.97
C LEU A 66 -20.52 -8.65 -13.79
N GLY A 67 -20.01 -7.72 -13.00
CA GLY A 67 -19.22 -8.01 -11.80
C GLY A 67 -19.98 -8.88 -10.80
N HIS A 68 -21.25 -8.57 -10.54
CA HIS A 68 -22.11 -9.39 -9.68
C HIS A 68 -22.39 -10.78 -10.25
N LYS A 69 -22.46 -10.94 -11.58
CA LYS A 69 -22.61 -12.25 -12.21
C LYS A 69 -21.34 -13.10 -12.11
N LEU A 70 -20.17 -12.47 -12.28
CA LEU A 70 -18.86 -13.15 -12.21
C LEU A 70 -18.50 -13.55 -10.77
N VAL A 71 -18.82 -12.69 -9.80
CA VAL A 71 -18.52 -12.91 -8.38
C VAL A 71 -19.80 -13.26 -7.63
N ALA A 72 -20.30 -14.47 -7.87
CA ALA A 72 -21.54 -14.98 -7.30
C ALA A 72 -21.35 -16.38 -6.67
N GLY A 73 -22.37 -16.81 -5.91
CA GLY A 73 -22.44 -18.14 -5.32
C GLY A 73 -21.23 -18.46 -4.45
N GLU A 74 -20.64 -19.63 -4.67
CA GLU A 74 -19.51 -20.14 -3.89
C GLU A 74 -18.27 -19.25 -4.00
N ILE A 75 -17.96 -18.71 -5.18
CA ILE A 75 -16.80 -17.82 -5.38
C ILE A 75 -16.91 -16.58 -4.49
N ARG A 76 -18.11 -15.99 -4.42
CA ARG A 76 -18.36 -14.84 -3.55
C ARG A 76 -18.15 -15.21 -2.08
N GLN A 77 -18.69 -16.36 -1.65
CA GLN A 77 -18.58 -16.81 -0.27
C GLN A 77 -17.11 -17.06 0.11
N GLN A 78 -16.36 -17.77 -0.73
CA GLN A 78 -14.92 -18.02 -0.52
C GLN A 78 -14.13 -16.71 -0.36
N ARG A 79 -14.43 -15.68 -1.17
CA ARG A 79 -13.78 -14.36 -1.04
C ARG A 79 -14.16 -13.65 0.26
N ILE A 80 -15.45 -13.70 0.65
CA ILE A 80 -15.93 -13.16 1.93
C ILE A 80 -15.23 -13.83 3.11
N ASP A 81 -15.11 -15.15 3.10
CA ASP A 81 -14.47 -15.91 4.17
C ASP A 81 -12.98 -15.57 4.27
N ALA A 82 -12.30 -15.43 3.12
CA ALA A 82 -10.90 -14.99 3.08
C ALA A 82 -10.70 -13.57 3.65
N TRP A 83 -11.55 -12.62 3.26
CA TRP A 83 -11.49 -11.27 3.84
C TRP A 83 -11.79 -11.27 5.33
N ARG A 84 -12.79 -12.04 5.77
CA ARG A 84 -13.12 -12.19 7.19
C ARG A 84 -11.95 -12.72 8.00
N ALA A 85 -11.30 -13.78 7.53
CA ALA A 85 -10.12 -14.34 8.19
C ALA A 85 -9.00 -13.29 8.30
N ALA A 86 -8.73 -12.56 7.22
CA ALA A 86 -7.70 -11.52 7.21
C ALA A 86 -8.03 -10.33 8.14
N CYS A 87 -9.29 -9.90 8.21
CA CYS A 87 -9.73 -8.83 9.11
C CYS A 87 -9.60 -9.24 10.58
N LEU A 88 -9.92 -10.50 10.91
CA LEU A 88 -9.76 -11.02 12.28
C LEU A 88 -8.29 -11.11 12.69
N GLN A 89 -7.40 -11.44 11.75
CA GLN A 89 -5.95 -11.44 11.98
C GLN A 89 -5.38 -10.02 12.07
N ASN A 90 -6.01 -9.05 11.41
CA ASN A 90 -5.53 -7.67 11.30
C ASN A 90 -6.64 -6.67 11.68
N PRO A 91 -7.06 -6.60 12.95
CA PRO A 91 -8.20 -5.78 13.37
C PRO A 91 -7.99 -4.27 13.21
N GLN A 92 -6.73 -3.83 13.12
CA GLN A 92 -6.34 -2.43 12.91
C GLN A 92 -6.01 -2.12 11.45
N GLY A 93 -6.28 -3.05 10.53
CA GLY A 93 -5.94 -2.84 9.12
C GLY A 93 -6.99 -2.03 8.37
N ILE A 94 -6.74 -1.82 7.08
CA ILE A 94 -7.56 -0.97 6.22
C ILE A 94 -7.72 -1.56 4.81
N LEU A 95 -8.89 -1.38 4.20
CA LEU A 95 -9.17 -1.84 2.83
C LEU A 95 -8.72 -0.81 1.80
N CYS A 96 -8.17 -1.31 0.70
CA CYS A 96 -7.67 -0.47 -0.37
C CYS A 96 -8.00 -1.06 -1.75
N CYS A 97 -8.47 -0.22 -2.67
CA CYS A 97 -8.48 -0.55 -4.11
C CYS A 97 -7.67 0.48 -4.90
N ALA A 98 -7.68 0.45 -6.24
CA ALA A 98 -6.84 1.35 -7.03
C ALA A 98 -7.06 2.85 -6.75
N ARG A 99 -8.32 3.26 -6.57
CA ARG A 99 -8.69 4.69 -6.48
C ARG A 99 -9.76 4.99 -5.40
N GLY A 100 -9.99 4.08 -4.47
CA GLY A 100 -11.07 4.23 -3.46
C GLY A 100 -12.46 4.31 -4.10
N GLY A 101 -12.71 3.51 -5.15
CA GLY A 101 -13.97 3.51 -5.89
C GLY A 101 -14.86 2.31 -5.51
N GLN A 102 -15.78 1.95 -6.42
CA GLN A 102 -16.81 0.93 -6.19
C GLN A 102 -16.26 -0.42 -5.67
N ARG A 103 -15.08 -0.86 -6.13
CA ARG A 103 -14.51 -2.16 -5.73
C ARG A 103 -14.32 -2.29 -4.22
N SER A 104 -13.72 -1.29 -3.58
CA SER A 104 -13.48 -1.33 -2.13
C SER A 104 -14.77 -1.14 -1.34
N HIS A 105 -15.72 -0.34 -1.84
CA HIS A 105 -17.05 -0.22 -1.23
C HIS A 105 -17.90 -1.49 -1.32
N ILE A 106 -17.82 -2.24 -2.43
CA ILE A 106 -18.51 -3.53 -2.56
C ILE A 106 -17.98 -4.50 -1.50
N VAL A 107 -16.64 -4.63 -1.38
CA VAL A 107 -16.02 -5.49 -0.38
C VAL A 107 -16.39 -5.05 1.04
N GLN A 108 -16.33 -3.74 1.33
CA GLN A 108 -16.76 -3.20 2.61
C GLN A 108 -18.23 -3.54 2.92
N SER A 109 -19.13 -3.40 1.94
CA SER A 109 -20.56 -3.71 2.14
C SER A 109 -20.80 -5.19 2.45
N TRP A 110 -20.02 -6.09 1.83
CA TRP A 110 -20.11 -7.52 2.08
C TRP A 110 -19.53 -7.92 3.43
N LEU A 111 -18.43 -7.30 3.84
CA LEU A 111 -17.87 -7.46 5.18
C LEU A 111 -18.80 -6.93 6.27
N HIS A 112 -19.39 -5.76 6.05
CA HIS A 112 -20.37 -5.17 6.96
C HIS A 112 -21.60 -6.08 7.11
N ALA A 113 -22.10 -6.65 6.01
CA ALA A 113 -23.17 -7.65 6.04
C ALA A 113 -22.77 -8.94 6.79
N ALA A 114 -21.48 -9.27 6.81
CA ALA A 114 -20.90 -10.37 7.60
C ALA A 114 -20.57 -9.96 9.05
N GLY A 115 -20.91 -8.75 9.48
CA GLY A 115 -20.72 -8.25 10.85
C GLY A 115 -19.32 -7.66 11.14
N ILE A 116 -18.54 -7.35 10.10
CA ILE A 116 -17.20 -6.77 10.24
C ILE A 116 -17.23 -5.35 9.68
N ASP A 117 -17.05 -4.37 10.56
CA ASP A 117 -16.77 -3.00 10.13
C ASP A 117 -15.27 -2.83 9.92
N TYR A 118 -14.89 -2.35 8.73
CA TYR A 118 -13.49 -2.24 8.34
C TYR A 118 -13.28 -0.96 7.52
N PRO A 119 -12.29 -0.13 7.88
CA PRO A 119 -12.10 1.18 7.25
C PRO A 119 -11.59 1.05 5.81
N LEU A 120 -11.73 2.13 5.03
CA LEU A 120 -11.31 2.21 3.64
C LEU A 120 -10.32 3.36 3.44
N VAL A 121 -9.35 3.16 2.56
CA VAL A 121 -8.49 4.25 2.09
C VAL A 121 -9.22 5.08 1.02
N ASP A 122 -9.55 6.33 1.32
CA ASP A 122 -10.10 7.25 0.32
C ASP A 122 -9.07 7.53 -0.79
N GLY A 123 -9.46 7.42 -2.05
CA GLY A 123 -8.52 7.53 -3.17
C GLY A 123 -7.57 6.34 -3.34
N GLY A 124 -7.64 5.33 -2.45
CA GLY A 124 -7.01 4.02 -2.60
C GLY A 124 -5.49 4.03 -2.77
N TYR A 125 -4.97 3.03 -3.51
CA TYR A 125 -3.55 2.83 -3.75
C TYR A 125 -2.90 4.06 -4.39
N LYS A 126 -3.62 4.77 -5.26
CA LYS A 126 -3.13 6.01 -5.88
C LYS A 126 -2.80 7.06 -4.81
N ALA A 127 -3.69 7.27 -3.83
CA ALA A 127 -3.48 8.24 -2.76
C ALA A 127 -2.28 7.84 -1.89
N LEU A 128 -2.23 6.59 -1.42
CA LEU A 128 -1.09 6.08 -0.63
C LEU A 128 0.23 6.22 -1.37
N ARG A 129 0.26 5.85 -2.65
CA ARG A 129 1.45 5.96 -3.50
C ARG A 129 1.89 7.42 -3.66
N GLN A 130 0.93 8.33 -3.89
CA GLN A 130 1.25 9.75 -4.03
C GLN A 130 1.82 10.31 -2.71
N THR A 131 1.24 9.96 -1.57
CA THR A 131 1.74 10.35 -0.24
C THR A 131 3.16 9.83 0.00
N ALA A 132 3.44 8.56 -0.34
CA ALA A 132 4.78 7.99 -0.21
C ALA A 132 5.81 8.70 -1.12
N ILE A 133 5.43 9.02 -2.36
CA ILE A 133 6.28 9.77 -3.30
C ILE A 133 6.56 11.17 -2.76
N GLN A 134 5.53 11.87 -2.31
CA GLN A 134 5.65 13.23 -1.80
C GLN A 134 6.55 13.28 -0.56
N ALA A 135 6.35 12.35 0.38
CA ALA A 135 7.21 12.19 1.54
C ALA A 135 8.67 11.92 1.14
N THR A 136 8.90 11.14 0.08
CA THR A 136 10.24 10.86 -0.44
C THR A 136 10.89 12.10 -1.05
N ILE A 137 10.14 12.90 -1.81
CA ILE A 137 10.62 14.15 -2.41
C ILE A 137 10.99 15.17 -1.34
N GLU A 138 10.09 15.42 -0.37
CA GLU A 138 10.34 16.31 0.77
C GLU A 138 11.57 15.87 1.56
N LEU A 139 11.65 14.56 1.79
CA LEU A 139 12.78 13.97 2.46
C LEU A 139 14.05 14.28 1.65
N ALA A 140 14.09 13.98 0.35
CA ALA A 140 15.25 14.20 -0.54
C ALA A 140 15.79 15.63 -0.53
N GLN A 141 14.95 16.63 -0.28
CA GLN A 141 15.36 18.03 -0.14
C GLN A 141 16.08 18.35 1.18
N LYS A 142 15.92 17.53 2.23
CA LYS A 142 16.61 17.72 3.51
C LYS A 142 18.11 17.43 3.39
N PRO A 143 18.97 18.18 4.09
CA PRO A 143 20.43 18.02 4.03
C PRO A 143 20.88 16.61 4.41
N ILE A 144 21.77 16.07 3.57
CA ILE A 144 22.41 14.77 3.76
C ILE A 144 23.83 15.04 4.25
N VAL A 145 24.20 14.45 5.39
CA VAL A 145 25.57 14.42 5.89
C VAL A 145 26.19 13.11 5.43
N LEU A 146 27.17 13.19 4.55
CA LEU A 146 27.91 12.02 4.12
C LEU A 146 28.98 11.67 5.16
N ILE A 147 28.99 10.42 5.65
CA ILE A 147 30.03 9.92 6.55
C ILE A 147 30.99 9.04 5.75
N GLY A 148 32.14 9.61 5.40
CA GLY A 148 33.24 8.92 4.71
C GLY A 148 34.32 8.42 5.67
N GLY A 149 35.08 7.41 5.25
CA GLY A 149 36.24 6.87 5.99
C GLY A 149 36.63 5.45 5.56
N CYS A 150 37.86 5.03 5.87
CA CYS A 150 38.41 3.73 5.45
C CYS A 150 37.60 2.53 5.95
N THR A 151 37.68 1.37 5.30
CA THR A 151 37.08 0.12 5.82
C THR A 151 37.58 -0.15 7.25
N GLY A 152 36.71 -0.63 8.14
CA GLY A 152 37.05 -0.87 9.55
C GLY A 152 36.99 0.36 10.47
N SER A 153 36.70 1.56 9.96
CA SER A 153 36.59 2.80 10.79
C SER A 153 35.27 2.95 11.57
N GLY A 154 34.46 1.89 11.70
CA GLY A 154 33.23 1.92 12.51
C GLY A 154 32.08 2.79 11.98
N LYS A 155 32.15 3.28 10.74
CA LYS A 155 31.11 4.15 10.12
C LYS A 155 29.71 3.54 10.20
N THR A 156 29.60 2.23 9.95
CA THR A 156 28.34 1.49 9.99
C THR A 156 27.71 1.56 11.39
N LEU A 157 28.52 1.38 12.45
CA LEU A 157 28.06 1.52 13.85
C LEU A 157 27.59 2.94 14.14
N LEU A 158 28.35 3.94 13.71
CA LEU A 158 28.00 5.35 13.90
C LEU A 158 26.67 5.72 13.23
N VAL A 159 26.40 5.18 12.04
CA VAL A 159 25.16 5.42 11.31
C VAL A 159 23.98 4.65 11.87
N GLN A 160 24.18 3.41 12.31
CA GLN A 160 23.15 2.64 12.99
C GLN A 160 22.73 3.28 14.34
N GLN A 161 23.62 4.04 14.97
CA GLN A 161 23.30 4.81 16.18
C GLN A 161 22.47 6.07 15.88
N GLN A 162 22.37 6.51 14.62
CA GLN A 162 21.56 7.66 14.26
C GLN A 162 20.10 7.23 14.01
N PRO A 163 19.11 7.94 14.58
CA PRO A 163 17.68 7.64 14.37
C PRO A 163 17.27 7.61 12.89
N ASN A 164 17.95 8.40 12.06
CA ASN A 164 17.69 8.55 10.63
C ASN A 164 18.88 8.06 9.78
N GLY A 165 19.78 7.26 10.37
CA GLY A 165 20.91 6.69 9.66
C GLY A 165 20.42 5.72 8.61
N VAL A 166 20.82 5.91 7.36
CA VAL A 166 20.52 4.96 6.29
C VAL A 166 21.83 4.36 5.85
N ASP A 167 21.99 3.08 6.19
CA ASP A 167 23.10 2.28 5.69
C ASP A 167 22.87 1.95 4.21
N LEU A 168 23.74 2.48 3.35
CA LEU A 168 23.75 2.29 1.91
C LEU A 168 24.95 1.40 1.47
N GLU A 169 25.57 0.61 2.36
CA GLU A 169 26.78 -0.19 2.08
C GLU A 169 26.62 -1.28 1.00
N GLY A 170 25.47 -1.41 0.33
CA GLY A 170 25.39 -2.05 -0.99
C GLY A 170 26.08 -1.27 -2.12
N TRP A 171 26.49 -0.02 -1.88
CA TRP A 171 27.03 0.94 -2.87
C TRP A 171 28.34 1.63 -2.43
N ARG A 172 29.02 1.16 -1.38
CA ARG A 172 30.27 1.73 -0.80
C ARG A 172 30.17 3.21 -0.35
N VAL A 173 29.00 3.65 0.10
CA VAL A 173 28.76 5.01 0.62
C VAL A 173 27.87 4.91 1.86
N ILE A 174 28.13 5.69 2.91
CA ILE A 174 27.30 5.74 4.12
C ILE A 174 26.78 7.17 4.35
N ALA A 175 25.46 7.34 4.48
CA ALA A 175 24.80 8.64 4.63
C ALA A 175 24.04 8.76 5.96
N VAL A 176 24.26 9.87 6.67
CA VAL A 176 23.48 10.31 7.85
C VAL A 176 22.64 11.50 7.46
N ARG A 177 21.32 11.44 7.63
CA ARG A 177 20.46 12.58 7.35
C ARG A 177 20.38 13.49 8.59
N ARG A 178 20.59 14.81 8.44
CA ARG A 178 20.47 15.75 9.57
C ARG A 178 19.00 15.98 9.94
N LEU A 179 18.74 15.96 11.24
CA LEU A 179 17.46 16.07 11.98
C LEU A 179 16.41 17.02 11.39
N VAL A 180 15.17 16.53 11.22
CA VAL A 180 13.92 17.08 11.81
C VAL A 180 12.84 15.97 11.76
N ALA A 181 12.33 15.55 12.93
CA ALA A 181 11.21 14.62 13.20
C ALA A 181 11.46 13.09 13.05
N PRO A 182 10.77 12.22 13.84
CA PRO A 182 11.04 10.78 13.91
C PRO A 182 10.80 10.10 12.56
N TYR A 183 11.87 9.46 12.08
CA TYR A 183 11.93 8.76 10.81
C TYR A 183 11.73 7.27 11.06
N ASN A 184 10.70 6.66 10.48
CA ASN A 184 10.62 5.21 10.49
C ASN A 184 11.53 4.64 9.39
N HIS A 185 12.65 4.06 9.83
CA HIS A 185 13.66 3.40 9.01
C HIS A 185 13.09 2.33 8.05
N ASN A 186 11.94 1.73 8.36
CA ASN A 186 11.27 0.73 7.51
C ASN A 186 10.67 1.33 6.23
N LEU A 187 10.14 2.56 6.29
CA LEU A 187 9.49 3.20 5.14
C LEU A 187 10.49 3.49 4.01
N ALA A 188 11.68 4.00 4.35
CA ALA A 188 12.70 4.35 3.35
C ALA A 188 13.35 3.13 2.69
N ARG A 189 13.69 2.08 3.46
CA ARG A 189 14.22 0.83 2.89
C ARG A 189 13.22 0.13 1.97
N ARG A 190 11.92 0.28 2.22
CA ARG A 190 10.85 -0.38 1.45
C ARG A 190 10.36 0.46 0.25
N VAL A 191 10.28 1.79 0.39
CA VAL A 191 10.00 2.71 -0.74
C VAL A 191 11.13 2.68 -1.77
N LEU A 192 12.39 2.57 -1.35
CA LEU A 192 13.51 2.37 -2.28
C LEU A 192 13.41 1.03 -3.04
N LYS A 193 12.90 -0.04 -2.41
CA LYS A 193 12.62 -1.31 -3.12
C LYS A 193 11.43 -1.23 -4.09
N THR A 194 10.45 -0.36 -3.85
CA THR A 194 9.23 -0.24 -4.68
C THR A 194 9.32 0.84 -5.76
N CYS A 195 10.21 1.84 -5.62
CA CYS A 195 10.36 2.93 -6.58
C CYS A 195 11.66 2.88 -7.41
N TRP A 196 12.65 2.06 -7.06
CA TRP A 196 14.00 2.12 -7.64
C TRP A 196 14.62 0.77 -8.06
N LEU A 197 13.81 -0.29 -8.23
CA LEU A 197 14.26 -1.51 -8.91
C LEU A 197 13.59 -1.62 -10.28
N PRO A 198 14.24 -1.17 -11.37
CA PRO A 198 14.04 -1.84 -12.65
C PRO A 198 14.51 -3.30 -12.46
N LYS A 199 13.68 -4.27 -12.82
CA LYS A 199 14.18 -5.61 -13.14
C LYS A 199 15.03 -5.47 -14.41
N CYS A 200 16.32 -5.20 -14.26
CA CYS A 200 17.38 -5.42 -15.23
C CYS A 200 18.66 -5.75 -14.45
#